data_AF-E9GMI4-F1
#
_entry.id   AF-E9GMI4-F1
#
_cell.length_a   1.000
_cell.length_b   1.000
_cell.length_c   1.000
_cell.angle_alpha   90.00
_cell.angle_beta   90.00
_cell.angle_gamma   90.00
#
_symmetry.space_group_name_H-M   'P 1'
#
loop_
_entity.id
_entity.type
_entity.pdbx_description
1 polymer ?
#
loop_
_entity_poly.entity_id
_entity_poly.type
_entity_poly.pdbx_seq_one_letter_code
_entity_poly.pdbx_strand_id
1 'polypeptide(L)'
;MTSAAQQRKQKERRARLKNLKRMQKLIQSRLTRQEEKQAVETSKHLHRCLLLLRGEMKKFLDSWGLAPRRDEDTSTMLRSLIDYNERIPNFISLTTNRIKIDTKTLLSAVYARNSVCHGNLPDVLREHNSFLLALIEVAIMIGAHSLATKFRQTLNLLNDPSQSGKKAFTVPPNIIFQSLASERTRKWTKTKEAAAISLNSHLFDVVVEELGPSLNQFIKENRLRDDWSSAMDVYKDRNLLLDDCSPDTFVVPNGTTNQEELINRLEKAMNGRHAICHDEHKHVIDNWPTYLTDFVFLLTAIDCPSAATRVQAKLDWLLTERNKVNTTPLPSSQLAFHRRSLSAGKPPQGGQWIRRNSLWLIKRSPPSVIGAAYRKIPITHLNNMETVNVGGDSKLFYKNGKIHGTINRETLFLV
;
A
#
# COMPACT_ATOMS: atom_id res chain seq x y z
N MET A 1 -2.11 35.98 36.65
CA MET A 1 -0.80 35.65 36.03
C MET A 1 -0.34 34.30 36.55
N THR A 2 -0.28 33.26 35.73
CA THR A 2 0.28 31.96 36.16
C THR A 2 1.79 32.08 36.25
N SER A 3 2.38 31.66 37.38
CA SER A 3 3.84 31.80 37.59
C SER A 3 4.60 30.93 36.57
N ALA A 4 5.83 31.35 36.21
CA ALA A 4 6.69 30.58 35.29
C ALA A 4 6.89 29.13 35.76
N ALA A 5 6.85 28.88 37.07
CA ALA A 5 6.89 27.55 37.67
C ALA A 5 5.62 26.72 37.39
N GLN A 6 4.43 27.32 37.42
CA GLN A 6 3.17 26.65 37.04
C GLN A 6 3.16 26.30 35.55
N GLN A 7 3.66 27.19 34.68
CA GLN A 7 3.75 26.92 33.24
C GLN A 7 4.74 25.79 32.92
N ARG A 8 5.89 25.73 33.61
CA ARG A 8 6.86 24.62 33.49
C ARG A 8 6.25 23.29 33.95
N LYS A 9 5.60 23.25 35.12
CA LYS A 9 4.88 22.05 35.62
C LYS A 9 3.78 21.58 34.66
N GLN A 10 3.03 22.51 34.06
CA GLN A 10 2.00 22.17 33.08
C GLN A 10 2.59 21.61 31.78
N LYS A 11 3.71 22.16 31.31
CA LYS A 11 4.44 21.67 30.14
C LYS A 11 5.01 20.26 30.37
N GLU A 12 5.60 20.02 31.54
CA GLU A 12 6.10 18.69 31.93
C GLU A 12 4.97 17.66 32.05
N ARG A 13 3.84 18.03 32.66
CA ARG A 13 2.66 17.14 32.74
C ARG A 13 2.11 16.79 31.36
N ARG A 14 2.03 17.76 30.44
CA ARG A 14 1.64 17.52 29.03
C ARG A 14 2.64 16.62 28.31
N ALA A 15 3.94 16.82 28.50
CA ALA A 15 4.99 15.98 27.92
C ALA A 15 4.91 14.54 28.45
N ARG A 16 4.75 14.35 29.77
CA ARG A 16 4.56 13.03 30.40
C ARG A 16 3.31 12.33 29.88
N LEU A 17 2.18 13.03 29.78
CA LEU A 17 0.94 12.46 29.24
C LEU A 17 1.09 12.08 27.76
N LYS A 18 1.76 12.91 26.96
CA LYS A 18 2.08 12.59 25.56
C LYS A 18 2.97 11.36 25.46
N ASN A 19 3.96 11.21 26.35
CA ASN A 19 4.84 10.05 26.38
C ASN A 19 4.09 8.78 26.83
N LEU A 20 3.24 8.86 27.85
CA LEU A 20 2.38 7.75 28.27
C LEU A 20 1.45 7.27 27.16
N LYS A 21 0.78 8.20 26.46
CA LYS A 21 -0.05 7.86 25.29
C LYS A 21 0.77 7.22 24.16
N ARG A 22 1.98 7.73 23.90
CA ARG A 22 2.92 7.15 22.93
C ARG A 22 3.30 5.71 23.33
N MET A 23 3.65 5.49 24.58
CA MET A 23 4.01 4.17 25.11
C MET A 23 2.83 3.19 25.07
N GLN A 24 1.62 3.62 25.45
CA GLN A 24 0.41 2.81 25.33
C GLN A 24 0.12 2.43 23.88
N LYS A 25 0.22 3.39 22.95
CA LYS A 25 0.07 3.12 21.51
C LYS A 25 1.14 2.14 21.01
N LEU A 26 2.37 2.27 21.49
CA LEU A 26 3.47 1.36 21.13
C LEU A 26 3.23 -0.06 21.63
N ILE A 27 2.82 -0.22 22.89
CA ILE A 27 2.47 -1.52 23.47
C ILE A 27 1.30 -2.15 22.70
N GLN A 28 0.27 -1.37 22.40
CA GLN A 28 -0.84 -1.80 21.56
C GLN A 28 -0.41 -2.07 20.11
N SER A 29 0.70 -1.52 19.63
CA SER A 29 1.13 -1.77 18.25
C SER A 29 2.02 -3.01 18.09
N ARG A 30 2.33 -3.72 19.18
CA ARG A 30 3.20 -4.91 19.18
C ARG A 30 2.35 -6.15 19.34
N LEU A 31 2.51 -7.08 18.42
CA LEU A 31 1.87 -8.38 18.45
C LEU A 31 2.89 -9.44 18.89
N THR A 32 2.41 -10.50 19.53
CA THR A 32 3.17 -11.74 19.70
C THR A 32 3.35 -12.44 18.35
N ARG A 33 4.32 -13.35 18.23
CA ARG A 33 4.56 -14.10 16.99
C ARG A 33 3.33 -14.85 16.49
N GLN A 34 2.51 -15.38 17.39
CA GLN A 34 1.28 -16.08 17.05
C GLN A 34 0.20 -15.12 16.55
N GLU A 35 0.05 -13.96 17.20
CA GLU A 35 -0.85 -12.89 16.75
C GLU A 35 -0.42 -12.33 15.39
N GLU A 36 0.89 -12.16 15.14
CA GLU A 36 1.41 -11.75 13.83
C GLU A 36 1.04 -12.76 12.75
N LYS A 37 1.23 -14.06 13.00
CA LYS A 37 0.82 -15.12 12.07
C LYS A 37 -0.68 -15.07 11.77
N GLN A 38 -1.51 -14.88 12.80
CA GLN A 38 -2.96 -14.74 12.62
C GLN A 38 -3.32 -13.47 11.84
N ALA A 39 -2.66 -12.35 12.13
CA ALA A 39 -2.87 -11.08 11.43
C ALA A 39 -2.44 -11.17 9.96
N VAL A 40 -1.35 -11.87 9.66
CA VAL A 40 -0.87 -12.16 8.30
C VAL A 40 -1.93 -12.96 7.53
N GLU A 41 -2.42 -14.07 8.08
CA GLU A 41 -3.49 -14.85 7.43
C GLU A 41 -4.77 -14.02 7.22
N THR A 42 -5.17 -13.26 8.23
CA THR A 42 -6.32 -12.35 8.17
C THR A 42 -6.13 -11.29 7.07
N SER A 43 -4.94 -10.69 6.98
CA SER A 43 -4.57 -9.70 5.97
C SER A 43 -4.70 -10.27 4.56
N LYS A 44 -4.24 -11.51 4.34
CA LYS A 44 -4.38 -12.21 3.07
C LYS A 44 -5.85 -12.39 2.66
N HIS A 45 -6.74 -12.69 3.60
CA HIS A 45 -8.18 -12.81 3.32
C HIS A 45 -8.81 -11.45 2.99
N LEU A 46 -8.50 -10.41 3.76
CA LEU A 46 -8.99 -9.06 3.53
C LEU A 46 -8.50 -8.48 2.21
N HIS A 47 -7.23 -8.68 1.85
CA HIS A 47 -6.66 -8.21 0.59
C HIS A 47 -7.39 -8.78 -0.62
N ARG A 48 -7.71 -10.07 -0.61
CA ARG A 48 -8.52 -10.70 -1.67
C ARG A 48 -9.91 -10.07 -1.78
N CYS A 49 -10.52 -9.71 -0.66
CA CYS A 49 -11.80 -9.01 -0.67
C CYS A 49 -11.66 -7.64 -1.34
N LEU A 50 -10.62 -6.88 -1.00
CA LEU A 50 -10.33 -5.57 -1.60
C LEU A 50 -10.13 -5.65 -3.12
N LEU A 51 -9.33 -6.62 -3.60
CA LEU A 51 -9.12 -6.85 -5.03
C LEU A 51 -10.42 -7.13 -5.80
N LEU A 52 -11.31 -7.95 -5.22
CA LEU A 52 -12.61 -8.24 -5.83
C LEU A 52 -13.54 -7.02 -5.79
N LEU A 53 -13.54 -6.26 -4.69
CA LEU A 53 -14.35 -5.05 -4.54
C LEU A 53 -13.97 -4.00 -5.59
N ARG A 54 -12.67 -3.83 -5.85
CA ARG A 54 -12.15 -2.93 -6.89
C ARG A 54 -12.82 -3.16 -8.25
N GLY A 55 -12.92 -4.43 -8.66
CA GLY A 55 -13.54 -4.80 -9.93
C GLY A 55 -15.02 -4.41 -10.01
N GLU A 56 -15.78 -4.58 -8.93
CA GLU A 56 -17.20 -4.19 -8.89
C GLU A 56 -17.40 -2.67 -8.77
N MET A 57 -16.56 -1.98 -7.99
CA MET A 57 -16.57 -0.52 -7.94
C MET A 57 -16.33 0.10 -9.32
N LYS A 58 -15.43 -0.50 -10.12
CA LYS A 58 -15.13 0.00 -11.47
C LYS A 58 -16.35 -0.12 -12.37
N LYS A 59 -17.06 -1.26 -12.34
CA LYS A 59 -18.30 -1.46 -13.11
C LYS A 59 -19.39 -0.51 -12.68
N PHE A 60 -19.55 -0.30 -11.37
CA PHE A 60 -20.51 0.65 -10.83
C PHE A 60 -20.20 2.08 -11.29
N LEU A 61 -18.95 2.52 -11.16
CA LEU A 61 -18.55 3.85 -11.66
C LEU A 61 -18.75 3.96 -13.19
N ASP A 62 -18.49 2.89 -13.94
CA ASP A 62 -18.70 2.84 -15.39
C ASP A 62 -20.17 3.01 -15.77
N SER A 63 -21.11 2.40 -15.03
CA SER A 63 -22.56 2.56 -15.27
C SER A 63 -23.06 3.98 -15.04
N TRP A 64 -22.28 4.81 -14.33
CA TRP A 64 -22.53 6.24 -14.15
C TRP A 64 -21.71 7.12 -15.11
N GLY A 65 -20.88 6.54 -15.99
CA GLY A 65 -19.95 7.29 -16.83
C GLY A 65 -18.80 7.95 -16.07
N LEU A 66 -18.53 7.48 -14.85
CA LEU A 66 -17.55 8.01 -13.89
C LEU A 66 -16.34 7.08 -13.69
N ALA A 67 -16.25 5.99 -14.46
CA ALA A 67 -15.13 5.08 -14.37
C ALA A 67 -13.80 5.80 -14.63
N PRO A 68 -12.76 5.53 -13.82
CA PRO A 68 -11.48 6.17 -14.00
C PRO A 68 -10.87 5.77 -15.35
N ARG A 69 -10.33 6.77 -16.07
CA ARG A 69 -9.67 6.57 -17.37
C ARG A 69 -8.31 5.87 -17.24
N ARG A 70 -7.71 5.95 -16.04
CA ARG A 70 -6.43 5.30 -15.70
C ARG A 70 -6.67 4.19 -14.70
N ASP A 71 -5.69 3.31 -14.57
CA ASP A 71 -5.72 2.26 -13.54
C ASP A 71 -5.58 2.94 -12.17
N GLU A 72 -6.66 2.94 -11.38
CA GLU A 72 -6.69 3.55 -10.05
C GLU A 72 -6.78 2.49 -8.96
N ASP A 73 -6.09 2.72 -7.84
CA ASP A 73 -6.10 1.78 -6.72
C ASP A 73 -7.45 1.79 -5.97
N THR A 74 -7.66 0.76 -5.16
CA THR A 74 -8.89 0.59 -4.37
C THR A 74 -9.17 1.79 -3.44
N SER A 75 -8.13 2.47 -2.92
CA SER A 75 -8.30 3.64 -2.04
C SER A 75 -8.86 4.84 -2.79
N THR A 76 -8.31 5.11 -3.97
CA THR A 76 -8.71 6.23 -4.83
C THR A 76 -10.15 6.06 -5.29
N MET A 77 -10.55 4.83 -5.64
CA MET A 77 -11.92 4.54 -6.03
C MET A 77 -12.90 4.68 -4.86
N LEU A 78 -12.55 4.20 -3.66
CA LEU A 78 -13.39 4.40 -2.47
C LEU A 78 -13.56 5.88 -2.12
N ARG A 79 -12.49 6.69 -2.27
CA ARG A 79 -12.57 8.15 -2.09
C ARG A 79 -13.44 8.82 -3.15
N SER A 80 -13.36 8.36 -4.40
CA SER A 80 -14.23 8.84 -5.46
C SER A 80 -15.70 8.54 -5.16
N LEU A 81 -16.02 7.35 -4.61
CA LEU A 81 -17.38 7.04 -4.15
C LEU A 81 -17.87 7.99 -3.06
N ILE A 82 -17.00 8.40 -2.12
CA ILE A 82 -17.33 9.40 -1.10
C ILE A 82 -17.66 10.74 -1.77
N ASP A 83 -16.75 11.24 -2.61
CA ASP A 83 -16.91 12.52 -3.29
C ASP A 83 -18.18 12.57 -4.17
N TYR A 84 -18.48 11.49 -4.88
CA TYR A 84 -19.68 11.39 -5.71
C TYR A 84 -20.95 11.26 -4.88
N ASN A 85 -20.94 10.50 -3.79
CA ASN A 85 -22.10 10.36 -2.90
C ASN A 85 -22.50 11.69 -2.23
N GLU A 86 -21.54 12.60 -2.03
CA GLU A 86 -21.81 13.95 -1.50
C GLU A 86 -22.34 14.92 -2.56
N ARG A 87 -21.99 14.73 -3.84
CA ARG A 87 -22.24 15.72 -4.91
C ARG A 87 -23.38 15.34 -5.83
N ILE A 88 -23.63 14.05 -6.04
CA ILE A 88 -24.59 13.54 -7.02
C ILE A 88 -25.81 13.03 -6.25
N PRO A 89 -26.99 13.67 -6.42
CA PRO A 89 -28.23 13.19 -5.80
C PRO A 89 -28.50 11.73 -6.20
N ASN A 90 -28.87 10.89 -5.22
CA ASN A 90 -29.27 9.50 -5.43
C ASN A 90 -28.16 8.59 -6.00
N PHE A 91 -26.88 8.96 -5.88
CA PHE A 91 -25.78 8.16 -6.41
C PHE A 91 -25.69 6.77 -5.77
N ILE A 92 -25.64 6.73 -4.43
CA ILE A 92 -25.79 5.49 -3.64
C ILE A 92 -27.12 5.53 -2.89
N SER A 93 -27.45 6.67 -2.28
CA SER A 93 -28.58 6.79 -1.36
C SER A 93 -29.50 7.96 -1.64
N LEU A 94 -30.78 7.75 -1.34
CA LEU A 94 -31.87 8.68 -1.63
C LEU A 94 -32.10 9.77 -0.56
N THR A 95 -31.44 9.69 0.59
CA THR A 95 -31.69 10.60 1.72
C THR A 95 -30.41 11.12 2.38
N THR A 96 -30.42 12.36 2.84
CA THR A 96 -29.25 13.04 3.45
C THR A 96 -28.70 12.32 4.68
N ASN A 97 -29.57 11.73 5.52
CA ASN A 97 -29.13 10.94 6.67
C ASN A 97 -28.38 9.67 6.24
N ARG A 98 -28.82 9.06 5.14
CA ARG A 98 -28.17 7.87 4.60
C ARG A 98 -26.83 8.22 3.94
N ILE A 99 -26.68 9.38 3.30
CA ILE A 99 -25.39 9.89 2.80
C ILE A 99 -24.32 9.93 3.90
N LYS A 100 -24.65 10.44 5.10
CA LYS A 100 -23.71 10.47 6.24
C LYS A 100 -23.28 9.07 6.71
N ILE A 101 -24.25 8.15 6.80
CA ILE A 101 -23.98 6.76 7.20
C ILE A 101 -23.10 6.08 6.16
N ASP A 102 -23.43 6.20 4.89
CA ASP A 102 -22.67 5.60 3.80
C ASP A 102 -21.26 6.17 3.71
N THR A 103 -21.10 7.49 3.91
CA THR A 103 -19.78 8.14 3.96
C THR A 103 -18.93 7.57 5.10
N LYS A 104 -19.50 7.37 6.29
CA LYS A 104 -18.80 6.73 7.41
C LYS A 104 -18.39 5.29 7.05
N THR A 105 -19.26 4.53 6.41
CA THR A 105 -18.95 3.17 5.95
C THR A 105 -17.83 3.15 4.91
N LEU A 106 -17.86 4.06 3.93
CA LEU A 106 -16.82 4.20 2.91
C LEU A 106 -15.48 4.61 3.55
N LEU A 107 -15.48 5.52 4.52
CA LEU A 107 -14.27 5.88 5.28
C LEU A 107 -13.71 4.68 6.06
N SER A 108 -14.56 3.87 6.69
CA SER A 108 -14.15 2.61 7.33
C SER A 108 -13.55 1.63 6.33
N ALA A 109 -14.08 1.54 5.10
CA ALA A 109 -13.51 0.72 4.03
C ALA A 109 -12.15 1.26 3.55
N VAL A 110 -11.97 2.59 3.45
CA VAL A 110 -10.67 3.21 3.16
C VAL A 110 -9.65 2.88 4.24
N TYR A 111 -10.07 2.92 5.50
CA TYR A 111 -9.22 2.55 6.63
C TYR A 111 -8.83 1.07 6.58
N ALA A 112 -9.80 0.17 6.36
CA ALA A 112 -9.55 -1.26 6.17
C ALA A 112 -8.52 -1.51 5.07
N ARG A 113 -8.71 -0.89 3.90
CA ARG A 113 -7.77 -0.96 2.78
C ARG A 113 -6.37 -0.55 3.21
N ASN A 114 -6.24 0.63 3.81
CA ASN A 114 -4.92 1.16 4.18
C ASN A 114 -4.24 0.27 5.22
N SER A 115 -4.96 -0.23 6.21
CA SER A 115 -4.40 -1.13 7.22
C SER A 115 -3.90 -2.43 6.61
N VAL A 116 -4.61 -3.00 5.63
CA VAL A 116 -4.20 -4.22 4.94
C VAL A 116 -3.01 -3.97 3.99
N CYS A 117 -3.14 -3.01 3.07
CA CYS A 117 -2.15 -2.75 2.02
C CYS A 117 -0.83 -2.18 2.57
N HIS A 118 -0.89 -1.41 3.66
CA HIS A 118 0.30 -0.92 4.36
C HIS A 118 0.71 -1.80 5.55
N GLY A 119 0.21 -3.04 5.62
CA GLY A 119 0.70 -4.05 6.56
C GLY A 119 0.59 -3.68 8.03
N ASN A 120 -0.44 -2.94 8.43
CA ASN A 120 -0.70 -2.58 9.82
C ASN A 120 -1.38 -3.75 10.55
N LEU A 121 -0.58 -4.77 10.88
CA LEU A 121 -1.06 -6.02 11.46
C LEU A 121 -1.86 -5.85 12.76
N PRO A 122 -1.50 -4.94 13.70
CA PRO A 122 -2.32 -4.71 14.89
C PRO A 122 -3.76 -4.31 14.57
N ASP A 123 -3.95 -3.41 13.61
CA ASP A 123 -5.28 -2.95 13.22
C ASP A 123 -6.02 -4.04 12.46
N VAL A 124 -5.33 -4.77 11.57
CA VAL A 124 -5.90 -5.95 10.89
C VAL A 124 -6.42 -6.97 11.91
N LEU A 125 -5.63 -7.31 12.94
CA LEU A 125 -6.03 -8.32 13.91
C LEU A 125 -7.24 -7.88 14.73
N ARG A 126 -7.27 -6.63 15.18
CA ARG A 126 -8.34 -6.11 16.07
C ARG A 126 -9.63 -5.77 15.36
N GLU A 127 -9.51 -5.19 14.16
CA GLU A 127 -10.64 -4.55 13.48
C GLU A 127 -11.14 -5.36 12.27
N HIS A 128 -10.61 -6.56 11.99
CA HIS A 128 -10.99 -7.35 10.81
C HIS A 128 -12.51 -7.54 10.65
N ASN A 129 -13.24 -7.71 11.76
CA ASN A 129 -14.70 -7.82 11.75
C ASN A 129 -15.35 -6.53 11.24
N SER A 130 -14.98 -5.39 11.83
CA SER A 130 -15.43 -4.05 11.39
C SER A 130 -15.05 -3.79 9.92
N PHE A 131 -13.85 -4.21 9.51
CA PHE A 131 -13.38 -4.07 8.14
C PHE A 131 -14.25 -4.84 7.16
N LEU A 132 -14.49 -6.14 7.40
CA LEU A 132 -15.32 -6.94 6.51
C LEU A 132 -16.77 -6.47 6.47
N LEU A 133 -17.35 -6.06 7.61
CA LEU A 133 -18.68 -5.48 7.64
C LEU A 133 -18.76 -4.21 6.77
N ALA A 134 -17.76 -3.33 6.86
CA ALA A 134 -17.70 -2.17 5.97
C ALA A 134 -17.61 -2.56 4.49
N LEU A 135 -16.77 -3.54 4.13
CA LEU A 135 -16.66 -4.01 2.74
C LEU A 135 -17.94 -4.68 2.24
N ILE A 136 -18.65 -5.43 3.10
CA ILE A 136 -19.95 -6.03 2.79
C ILE A 136 -20.98 -4.94 2.48
N GLU A 137 -21.06 -3.92 3.34
CA GLU A 137 -21.98 -2.80 3.16
C GLU A 137 -21.65 -2.00 1.89
N VAL A 138 -20.38 -1.74 1.59
CA VAL A 138 -19.98 -1.09 0.33
C VAL A 138 -20.39 -1.94 -0.87
N ALA A 139 -20.20 -3.27 -0.82
CA ALA A 139 -20.64 -4.16 -1.89
C ALA A 139 -22.17 -4.11 -2.09
N ILE A 140 -22.95 -4.00 -1.01
CA ILE A 140 -24.41 -3.83 -1.09
C ILE A 140 -24.77 -2.46 -1.70
N MET A 141 -24.11 -1.39 -1.28
CA MET A 141 -24.32 -0.02 -1.78
C MET A 141 -24.15 0.09 -3.28
N ILE A 142 -23.18 -0.62 -3.87
CA ILE A 142 -22.91 -0.61 -5.32
C ILE A 142 -23.68 -1.71 -6.07
N GLY A 143 -24.63 -2.39 -5.43
CA GLY A 143 -25.45 -3.46 -6.04
C GLY A 143 -24.74 -4.80 -6.26
N ALA A 144 -23.52 -4.98 -5.73
CA ALA A 144 -22.72 -6.19 -5.87
C ALA A 144 -23.09 -7.27 -4.81
N HIS A 145 -24.36 -7.67 -4.74
CA HIS A 145 -24.86 -8.59 -3.69
C HIS A 145 -24.17 -9.96 -3.67
N SER A 146 -23.80 -10.50 -4.85
CA SER A 146 -23.07 -11.77 -4.92
C SER A 146 -21.68 -11.68 -4.28
N LEU A 147 -21.04 -10.51 -4.39
CA LEU A 147 -19.76 -10.22 -3.74
C LEU A 147 -19.94 -10.03 -2.22
N ALA A 148 -20.99 -9.33 -1.80
CA ALA A 148 -21.32 -9.19 -0.37
C ALA A 148 -21.49 -10.56 0.32
N THR A 149 -22.15 -11.53 -0.34
CA THR A 149 -22.28 -12.91 0.16
C THR A 149 -20.92 -13.59 0.31
N LYS A 150 -20.00 -13.41 -0.64
CA LYS A 150 -18.62 -13.93 -0.56
C LYS A 150 -17.84 -13.33 0.60
N PHE A 151 -18.03 -12.05 0.89
CA PHE A 151 -17.38 -11.39 2.03
C PHE A 151 -17.96 -11.86 3.36
N ARG A 152 -19.28 -12.11 3.45
CA ARG A 152 -19.90 -12.75 4.63
C ARG A 152 -19.33 -14.15 4.89
N GLN A 153 -19.10 -14.94 3.85
CA GLN A 153 -18.43 -16.25 4.00
C GLN A 153 -17.01 -16.10 4.56
N THR A 154 -16.27 -15.07 4.12
CA THR A 154 -14.93 -14.77 4.66
C THR A 154 -14.99 -14.31 6.12
N LEU A 155 -16.00 -13.51 6.47
CA LEU A 155 -16.23 -13.08 7.86
C LEU A 155 -16.50 -14.27 8.77
N ASN A 156 -17.37 -15.19 8.35
CA ASN A 156 -17.67 -16.41 9.11
C ASN A 156 -16.43 -17.29 9.25
N LEU A 157 -15.65 -17.44 8.17
CA LEU A 157 -14.39 -18.19 8.17
C LEU A 157 -13.37 -17.64 9.18
N LEU A 158 -13.22 -16.32 9.26
CA LEU A 158 -12.26 -15.69 10.18
C LEU A 158 -12.72 -15.78 11.65
N ASN A 159 -14.04 -15.73 11.90
CA ASN A 159 -14.59 -15.87 13.25
C ASN A 159 -14.64 -17.32 13.74
N ASP A 160 -14.83 -18.28 12.83
CA ASP A 160 -14.89 -19.70 13.15
C ASP A 160 -14.21 -20.54 12.05
N PRO A 161 -12.90 -20.82 12.20
CA PRO A 161 -12.14 -21.63 11.23
C PRO A 161 -12.66 -23.06 11.10
N SER A 162 -13.43 -23.59 12.07
CA SER A 162 -13.97 -24.94 12.02
C SER A 162 -15.10 -25.09 10.98
N GLN A 163 -15.71 -23.98 10.55
CA GLN A 163 -16.70 -23.96 9.47
C GLN A 163 -16.07 -24.03 8.08
N SER A 164 -14.75 -24.26 7.98
CA SER A 164 -14.00 -24.14 6.73
C SER A 164 -13.75 -25.47 6.02
N GLY A 165 -14.53 -25.71 4.96
CA GLY A 165 -14.18 -26.66 3.90
C GLY A 165 -13.49 -26.01 2.69
N LYS A 166 -13.36 -24.68 2.67
CA LYS A 166 -12.93 -23.91 1.49
C LYS A 166 -11.81 -22.93 1.87
N LYS A 167 -10.64 -23.10 1.24
CA LYS A 167 -9.53 -22.13 1.27
C LYS A 167 -10.01 -20.76 0.77
N ALA A 168 -9.26 -19.71 1.11
CA ALA A 168 -9.40 -18.36 0.56
C ALA A 168 -9.61 -18.38 -0.96
N PHE A 169 -10.23 -17.33 -1.53
CA PHE A 169 -10.37 -17.13 -2.97
C PHE A 169 -9.01 -17.08 -3.68
N THR A 170 -8.39 -18.23 -3.92
CA THR A 170 -7.13 -18.37 -4.65
C THR A 170 -7.41 -19.19 -5.89
N VAL A 171 -7.05 -18.62 -7.04
CA VAL A 171 -7.10 -19.32 -8.30
C VAL A 171 -5.74 -19.99 -8.50
N PRO A 172 -5.69 -21.31 -8.74
CA PRO A 172 -4.44 -22.01 -9.05
C PRO A 172 -3.68 -21.36 -10.23
N PRO A 173 -2.35 -21.21 -10.19
CA PRO A 173 -1.62 -20.49 -11.24
C PRO A 173 -1.74 -21.10 -12.64
N ASN A 174 -1.89 -22.42 -12.74
CA ASN A 174 -2.12 -23.06 -14.03
C ASN A 174 -3.37 -22.49 -14.72
N ILE A 175 -4.45 -22.24 -13.95
CA ILE A 175 -5.68 -21.62 -14.48
C ILE A 175 -5.43 -20.17 -14.87
N ILE A 176 -4.66 -19.42 -14.07
CA ILE A 176 -4.28 -18.03 -14.38
C ILE A 176 -3.55 -17.98 -15.73
N PHE A 177 -2.50 -18.78 -15.90
CA PHE A 177 -1.67 -18.74 -17.11
C PHE A 177 -2.36 -19.35 -18.33
N GLN A 178 -3.21 -20.37 -18.16
CA GLN A 178 -4.09 -20.87 -19.24
C GLN A 178 -5.03 -19.77 -19.73
N SER A 179 -5.66 -19.03 -18.81
CA SER A 179 -6.55 -17.92 -19.14
C SER A 179 -5.81 -16.83 -19.93
N LEU A 180 -4.62 -16.44 -19.47
CA LEU A 180 -3.79 -15.45 -20.16
C LEU A 180 -3.33 -15.91 -21.55
N ALA A 181 -2.92 -17.17 -21.70
CA ALA A 181 -2.47 -17.72 -22.98
C ALA A 181 -3.62 -17.88 -24.00
N SER A 182 -4.84 -18.13 -23.52
CA SER A 182 -6.03 -18.20 -24.37
C SER A 182 -6.39 -16.86 -25.03
N GLU A 183 -5.93 -15.75 -24.44
CA GLU A 183 -6.21 -14.41 -24.95
C GLU A 183 -5.10 -13.87 -25.86
N ARG A 184 -5.35 -13.94 -27.17
CA ARG A 184 -4.42 -13.43 -28.20
C ARG A 184 -4.47 -11.89 -28.40
N THR A 185 -5.18 -11.15 -27.55
CA THR A 185 -5.35 -9.70 -27.70
C THR A 185 -4.35 -8.90 -26.87
N ARG A 186 -3.91 -7.75 -27.38
CA ARG A 186 -3.13 -6.77 -26.60
C ARG A 186 -4.01 -5.87 -25.72
N LYS A 187 -5.33 -5.85 -25.94
CA LYS A 187 -6.27 -5.05 -25.15
C LYS A 187 -6.35 -5.57 -23.70
N TRP A 188 -6.75 -4.69 -22.79
CA TRP A 188 -7.08 -5.04 -21.41
C TRP A 188 -8.52 -5.57 -21.36
N THR A 189 -8.69 -6.86 -21.06
CA THR A 189 -10.00 -7.54 -21.03
C THR A 189 -10.37 -7.92 -19.60
N LYS A 190 -11.62 -8.37 -19.42
CA LYS A 190 -12.09 -8.92 -18.14
C LYS A 190 -11.29 -10.16 -17.70
N THR A 191 -10.84 -11.00 -18.64
CA THR A 191 -10.03 -12.18 -18.33
C THR A 191 -8.64 -11.78 -17.83
N LYS A 192 -7.96 -10.82 -18.49
CA LYS A 192 -6.68 -10.30 -17.98
C LYS A 192 -6.85 -9.68 -16.60
N GLU A 193 -7.91 -8.93 -16.38
CA GLU A 193 -8.18 -8.32 -15.08
C GLU A 193 -8.37 -9.40 -14.00
N ALA A 194 -9.15 -10.45 -14.27
CA ALA A 194 -9.33 -11.58 -13.35
C ALA A 194 -8.02 -12.36 -13.09
N ALA A 195 -7.22 -12.57 -14.13
CA ALA A 195 -5.90 -13.18 -14.01
C ALA A 195 -4.93 -12.31 -13.20
N ALA A 196 -4.95 -10.99 -13.39
CA ALA A 196 -4.15 -10.02 -12.63
C ALA A 196 -4.51 -10.06 -11.15
N ILE A 197 -5.80 -10.03 -10.81
CA ILE A 197 -6.30 -10.14 -9.43
C ILE A 197 -5.78 -11.42 -8.77
N SER A 198 -5.87 -12.54 -9.49
CA SER A 198 -5.46 -13.85 -9.00
C SER A 198 -3.95 -13.93 -8.79
N LEU A 199 -3.17 -13.42 -9.74
CA LEU A 199 -1.72 -13.36 -9.64
C LEU A 199 -1.29 -12.42 -8.52
N ASN A 200 -1.91 -11.23 -8.42
CA ASN A 200 -1.63 -10.26 -7.37
C ASN A 200 -1.88 -10.86 -5.98
N SER A 201 -2.91 -11.70 -5.83
CA SER A 201 -3.14 -12.42 -4.57
C SER A 201 -1.97 -13.32 -4.17
N HIS A 202 -1.34 -14.00 -5.13
CA HIS A 202 -0.15 -14.83 -4.86
C HIS A 202 1.10 -14.01 -4.54
N LEU A 203 1.24 -12.84 -5.16
CA LEU A 203 2.37 -11.94 -4.88
C LEU A 203 2.19 -11.23 -3.53
N PHE A 204 0.96 -10.87 -3.17
CA PHE A 204 0.66 -10.30 -1.86
C PHE A 204 0.96 -11.28 -0.73
N ASP A 205 0.65 -12.58 -0.90
CA ASP A 205 1.05 -13.61 0.06
C ASP A 205 2.56 -13.56 0.34
N VAL A 206 3.40 -13.46 -0.71
CA VAL A 206 4.86 -13.29 -0.57
C VAL A 206 5.22 -12.01 0.18
N VAL A 207 4.56 -10.90 -0.13
CA VAL A 207 4.84 -9.61 0.52
C VAL A 207 4.57 -9.68 2.02
N VAL A 208 3.45 -10.29 2.43
CA VAL A 208 3.00 -10.29 3.83
C VAL A 208 3.59 -11.42 4.67
N GLU A 209 3.93 -12.56 4.07
CA GLU A 209 4.52 -13.72 4.77
C GLU A 209 6.04 -13.65 4.88
N GLU A 210 6.70 -13.14 3.83
CA GLU A 210 8.16 -13.21 3.72
C GLU A 210 8.79 -11.82 3.78
N LEU A 211 8.44 -10.95 2.84
CA LEU A 211 9.15 -9.70 2.65
C LEU A 211 8.95 -8.72 3.82
N GLY A 212 7.70 -8.44 4.17
CA GLY A 212 7.35 -7.51 5.24
C GLY A 212 7.94 -7.90 6.60
N PRO A 213 7.75 -9.15 7.08
CA PRO A 213 8.33 -9.58 8.34
C PRO A 213 9.87 -9.51 8.37
N SER A 214 10.54 -9.94 7.28
CA SER A 214 12.01 -9.85 7.17
C SER A 214 12.50 -8.40 7.20
N LEU A 215 11.84 -7.48 6.49
CA LEU A 215 12.17 -6.06 6.54
C LEU A 215 11.98 -5.46 7.94
N ASN A 216 10.88 -5.79 8.61
CA ASN A 216 10.62 -5.31 9.96
C ASN A 216 11.65 -5.81 10.96
N GLN A 217 12.10 -7.07 10.82
CA GLN A 217 13.15 -7.64 11.65
C GLN A 217 14.50 -6.93 11.38
N PHE A 218 14.86 -6.73 10.12
CA PHE A 218 16.07 -6.00 9.73
C PHE A 218 16.09 -4.57 10.28
N ILE A 219 14.98 -3.83 10.13
CA ILE A 219 14.81 -2.46 10.67
C ILE A 219 15.01 -2.43 12.19
N LYS A 220 14.48 -3.44 12.88
CA LYS A 220 14.59 -3.58 14.34
C LYS A 220 16.03 -3.85 14.77
N GLU A 221 16.69 -4.82 14.15
CA GLU A 221 18.06 -5.24 14.48
C GLU A 221 19.07 -4.12 14.24
N ASN A 222 18.88 -3.35 13.16
CA ASN A 222 19.71 -2.21 12.82
C ASN A 222 19.29 -0.90 13.51
N ARG A 223 18.27 -0.93 14.37
CA ARG A 223 17.76 0.22 15.13
C ARG A 223 17.44 1.44 14.25
N LEU A 224 16.95 1.19 13.04
CA LEU A 224 16.61 2.25 12.08
C LEU A 224 15.36 3.05 12.50
N ARG A 225 14.63 2.55 13.51
CA ARG A 225 13.41 3.18 14.02
C ARG A 225 13.23 2.96 15.51
N ASP A 226 12.98 4.05 16.26
CA ASP A 226 12.77 4.02 17.72
C ASP A 226 11.40 3.44 18.13
N ASP A 227 10.38 3.53 17.26
CA ASP A 227 9.02 3.11 17.53
C ASP A 227 8.70 1.74 16.89
N TRP A 228 9.42 0.71 17.33
CA TRP A 228 9.16 -0.67 16.88
C TRP A 228 7.69 -1.06 17.13
N SER A 229 7.04 -1.52 16.06
CA SER A 229 5.64 -1.95 15.98
C SER A 229 5.52 -3.06 14.95
N SER A 230 4.45 -3.86 15.00
CA SER A 230 4.15 -4.90 14.01
C SER A 230 3.53 -4.34 12.72
N ALA A 231 3.67 -3.03 12.47
CA ALA A 231 3.27 -2.41 11.20
C ALA A 231 4.41 -2.53 10.17
N MET A 232 4.08 -2.99 8.97
CA MET A 232 4.96 -3.17 7.81
C MET A 232 4.60 -2.14 6.74
N ASP A 233 4.80 -0.85 6.99
CA ASP A 233 4.33 0.22 6.09
C ASP A 233 5.29 0.38 4.90
N VAL A 234 4.84 0.02 3.68
CA VAL A 234 5.69 0.04 2.48
C VAL A 234 6.33 1.37 2.17
N TYR A 235 5.66 2.48 2.45
CA TYR A 235 6.23 3.78 2.16
C TYR A 235 7.31 4.15 3.19
N LYS A 236 7.06 3.85 4.46
CA LYS A 236 8.05 4.10 5.53
C LYS A 236 9.25 3.19 5.39
N ASP A 237 9.03 1.89 5.16
CA ASP A 237 10.10 0.91 5.01
C ASP A 237 11.00 1.28 3.82
N ARG A 238 10.41 1.71 2.69
CA ARG A 238 11.16 2.19 1.53
C ARG A 238 12.08 3.35 1.88
N ASN A 239 11.57 4.40 2.54
CA ASN A 239 12.38 5.57 2.86
C ASN A 239 13.47 5.21 3.89
N LEU A 240 13.14 4.40 4.90
CA LEU A 240 14.14 3.92 5.86
C LEU A 240 15.28 3.13 5.18
N LEU A 241 14.94 2.26 4.22
CA LEU A 241 15.93 1.43 3.52
C LEU A 241 16.78 2.21 2.51
N LEU A 242 16.20 3.19 1.83
CA LEU A 242 16.88 3.91 0.75
C LEU A 242 17.54 5.21 1.20
N ASP A 243 16.96 5.89 2.20
CA ASP A 243 17.42 7.20 2.65
C ASP A 243 18.27 7.10 3.93
N ASP A 244 17.94 6.19 4.85
CA ASP A 244 18.57 6.12 6.17
C ASP A 244 19.61 4.99 6.31
N CYS A 245 19.59 3.97 5.46
CA CYS A 245 20.60 2.90 5.49
C CYS A 245 21.87 3.30 4.74
N SER A 246 23.02 3.01 5.36
CA SER A 246 24.29 3.00 4.63
C SER A 246 24.36 1.74 3.75
N PRO A 247 25.02 1.78 2.58
CA PRO A 247 25.38 0.56 1.84
C PRO A 247 26.09 -0.49 2.71
N ASP A 248 26.85 -0.05 3.72
CA ASP A 248 27.57 -0.91 4.67
C ASP A 248 26.64 -1.72 5.59
N THR A 249 25.35 -1.37 5.68
CA THR A 249 24.33 -2.09 6.45
C THR A 249 23.82 -3.35 5.72
N PHE A 250 24.08 -3.44 4.41
CA PHE A 250 23.63 -4.55 3.58
C PHE A 250 24.74 -5.57 3.34
N VAL A 251 24.37 -6.84 3.29
CA VAL A 251 25.17 -7.87 2.63
C VAL A 251 25.13 -7.59 1.14
N VAL A 252 26.28 -7.61 0.46
CA VAL A 252 26.33 -7.45 -0.99
C VAL A 252 25.99 -8.80 -1.64
N PRO A 253 24.84 -8.95 -2.32
CA PRO A 253 24.48 -10.23 -2.93
C PRO A 253 25.44 -10.59 -4.06
N ASN A 254 25.67 -11.89 -4.27
CA ASN A 254 26.53 -12.40 -5.33
C ASN A 254 26.12 -11.86 -6.71
N GLY A 255 27.10 -11.41 -7.49
CA GLY A 255 26.87 -10.84 -8.83
C GLY A 255 26.58 -9.34 -8.85
N THR A 256 26.49 -8.68 -7.70
CA THR A 256 26.37 -7.22 -7.63
C THR A 256 27.69 -6.56 -8.01
N THR A 257 27.68 -5.75 -9.07
CA THR A 257 28.89 -5.16 -9.66
C THR A 257 29.34 -3.87 -8.98
N ASN A 258 28.40 -3.09 -8.44
CA ASN A 258 28.67 -1.83 -7.76
C ASN A 258 27.48 -1.41 -6.87
N GLN A 259 27.67 -0.33 -6.10
CA GLN A 259 26.65 0.22 -5.21
C GLN A 259 25.41 0.74 -5.95
N GLU A 260 25.56 1.28 -7.15
CA GLU A 260 24.42 1.78 -7.94
C GLU A 260 23.49 0.65 -8.35
N GLU A 261 24.04 -0.51 -8.72
CA GLU A 261 23.26 -1.71 -9.00
C GLU A 261 22.51 -2.18 -7.75
N LEU A 262 23.17 -2.24 -6.58
CA LEU A 262 22.52 -2.59 -5.31
C LEU A 262 21.30 -1.69 -5.07
N ILE A 263 21.49 -0.37 -5.12
CA ILE A 263 20.41 0.61 -4.87
C ILE A 263 19.28 0.43 -5.88
N ASN A 264 19.58 0.31 -7.17
CA ASN A 264 18.57 0.14 -8.22
C ASN A 264 17.73 -1.14 -8.01
N ARG A 265 18.37 -2.25 -7.60
CA ARG A 265 17.67 -3.50 -7.28
C ARG A 265 16.77 -3.34 -6.04
N LEU A 266 17.22 -2.63 -5.01
CA LEU A 266 16.42 -2.32 -3.81
C LEU A 266 15.21 -1.43 -4.16
N GLU A 267 15.41 -0.40 -5.00
CA GLU A 267 14.32 0.45 -5.49
C GLU A 267 13.28 -0.34 -6.28
N LYS A 268 13.72 -1.22 -7.19
CA LYS A 268 12.82 -2.08 -7.97
C LYS A 268 12.02 -3.02 -7.07
N ALA A 269 12.65 -3.59 -6.03
CA ALA A 269 11.94 -4.38 -5.04
C ALA A 269 10.84 -3.53 -4.35
N MET A 270 11.17 -2.33 -3.87
CA MET A 270 10.17 -1.46 -3.23
C MET A 270 9.04 -1.02 -4.17
N ASN A 271 9.35 -0.77 -5.44
CA ASN A 271 8.35 -0.46 -6.46
C ASN A 271 7.45 -1.69 -6.75
N GLY A 272 8.02 -2.89 -6.82
CA GLY A 272 7.25 -4.12 -7.00
C GLY A 272 6.28 -4.35 -5.83
N ARG A 273 6.75 -4.14 -4.60
CA ARG A 273 5.90 -4.17 -3.41
C ARG A 273 4.76 -3.14 -3.48
N HIS A 274 5.07 -1.90 -3.86
CA HIS A 274 4.07 -0.86 -4.04
C HIS A 274 2.99 -1.26 -5.05
N ALA A 275 3.41 -1.70 -6.25
CA ALA A 275 2.50 -2.14 -7.30
C ALA A 275 1.55 -3.27 -6.85
N ILE A 276 2.07 -4.22 -6.07
CA ILE A 276 1.29 -5.33 -5.50
C ILE A 276 0.26 -4.82 -4.48
N CYS A 277 0.69 -4.01 -3.52
CA CYS A 277 -0.17 -3.50 -2.44
C CYS A 277 -1.19 -2.45 -2.90
N HIS A 278 -0.95 -1.78 -4.04
CA HIS A 278 -1.83 -0.77 -4.61
C HIS A 278 -2.60 -1.27 -5.85
N ASP A 279 -2.67 -2.58 -6.06
CA ASP A 279 -3.52 -3.21 -7.08
C ASP A 279 -3.23 -2.70 -8.52
N GLU A 280 -1.97 -2.41 -8.85
CA GLU A 280 -1.54 -1.97 -10.19
C GLU A 280 -1.53 -3.16 -11.16
N HIS A 281 -2.72 -3.66 -11.51
CA HIS A 281 -2.94 -4.94 -12.17
C HIS A 281 -2.12 -5.13 -13.45
N LYS A 282 -2.00 -4.08 -14.26
CA LYS A 282 -1.22 -4.14 -15.50
C LYS A 282 0.27 -4.31 -15.20
N HIS A 283 0.80 -3.52 -14.27
CA HIS A 283 2.20 -3.62 -13.84
C HIS A 283 2.50 -4.98 -13.23
N VAL A 284 1.57 -5.55 -12.46
CA VAL A 284 1.69 -6.89 -11.88
C VAL A 284 1.78 -7.96 -12.97
N ILE A 285 0.87 -7.98 -13.94
CA ILE A 285 0.93 -8.98 -15.04
C ILE A 285 2.25 -8.89 -15.80
N ASP A 286 2.70 -7.67 -16.11
CA ASP A 286 3.85 -7.47 -16.99
C ASP A 286 5.19 -7.72 -16.28
N ASN A 287 5.28 -7.49 -14.96
CA ASN A 287 6.56 -7.43 -14.23
C ASN A 287 6.71 -8.39 -13.05
N TRP A 288 5.70 -9.24 -12.75
CA TRP A 288 5.77 -10.13 -11.59
C TRP A 288 7.05 -10.98 -11.46
N PRO A 289 7.69 -11.52 -12.54
CA PRO A 289 8.90 -12.32 -12.37
C PRO A 289 10.07 -11.47 -11.87
N THR A 290 10.17 -10.25 -12.38
CA THR A 290 11.16 -9.26 -11.97
C THR A 290 10.95 -8.87 -10.52
N TYR A 291 9.70 -8.61 -10.10
CA TYR A 291 9.39 -8.29 -8.70
C TYR A 291 9.83 -9.38 -7.74
N LEU A 292 9.52 -10.65 -8.02
CA LEU A 292 9.96 -11.76 -7.16
C LEU A 292 11.48 -11.93 -7.16
N THR A 293 12.13 -11.72 -8.31
CA THR A 293 13.60 -11.77 -8.41
C THR A 293 14.25 -10.67 -7.58
N ASP A 294 13.68 -9.46 -7.60
CA ASP A 294 14.16 -8.33 -6.80
C ASP A 294 13.85 -8.50 -5.31
N PHE A 295 12.76 -9.18 -4.95
CA PHE A 295 12.51 -9.60 -3.57
C PHE A 295 13.54 -10.62 -3.07
N VAL A 296 13.89 -11.64 -3.86
CA VAL A 296 14.96 -12.59 -3.50
C VAL A 296 16.26 -11.85 -3.25
N PHE A 297 16.59 -10.88 -4.10
CA PHE A 297 17.81 -10.10 -3.94
C PHE A 297 17.79 -9.20 -2.71
N LEU A 298 16.70 -8.47 -2.47
CA LEU A 298 16.53 -7.67 -1.26
C LEU A 298 16.62 -8.53 0.00
N LEU A 299 15.93 -9.68 0.04
CA LEU A 299 15.99 -10.61 1.17
C LEU A 299 17.41 -11.15 1.38
N THR A 300 18.17 -11.35 0.31
CA THR A 300 19.59 -11.71 0.40
C THR A 300 20.43 -10.56 0.96
N ALA A 301 20.15 -9.32 0.52
CA ALA A 301 20.88 -8.13 0.93
C ALA A 301 20.69 -7.78 2.41
N ILE A 302 19.55 -8.14 3.00
CA ILE A 302 19.25 -7.96 4.43
C ILE A 302 19.54 -9.22 5.27
N ASP A 303 20.30 -10.16 4.71
CA ASP A 303 20.71 -11.42 5.36
C ASP A 303 19.55 -12.30 5.85
N CYS A 304 18.52 -12.46 5.01
CA CYS A 304 17.37 -13.33 5.25
C CYS A 304 17.29 -14.51 4.24
N PRO A 305 18.30 -15.40 4.19
CA PRO A 305 18.41 -16.43 3.15
C PRO A 305 17.27 -17.45 3.15
N SER A 306 16.71 -17.77 4.32
CA SER A 306 15.56 -18.67 4.44
C SER A 306 14.30 -18.10 3.78
N ALA A 307 14.04 -16.79 3.95
CA ALA A 307 12.93 -16.12 3.28
C ALA A 307 13.20 -16.01 1.77
N ALA A 308 14.42 -15.62 1.38
CA ALA A 308 14.84 -15.56 -0.01
C ALA A 308 14.60 -16.90 -0.74
N THR A 309 14.92 -18.02 -0.11
CA THR A 309 14.70 -19.37 -0.64
C THR A 309 13.22 -19.67 -0.86
N ARG A 310 12.33 -19.28 0.08
CA ARG A 310 10.88 -19.48 -0.07
C ARG A 310 10.30 -18.61 -1.19
N VAL A 311 10.78 -17.38 -1.34
CA VAL A 311 10.38 -16.50 -2.45
C VAL A 311 10.88 -17.05 -3.79
N GLN A 312 12.11 -17.55 -3.85
CA GLN A 312 12.66 -18.20 -5.05
C GLN A 312 11.82 -19.43 -5.45
N ALA A 313 11.45 -20.28 -4.49
CA ALA A 313 10.59 -21.44 -4.75
C ALA A 313 9.22 -21.02 -5.31
N LYS A 314 8.65 -19.90 -4.82
CA LYS A 314 7.40 -19.33 -5.37
C LYS A 314 7.57 -18.85 -6.81
N LEU A 315 8.67 -18.15 -7.10
CA LEU A 315 9.03 -17.70 -8.45
C LEU A 315 9.15 -18.89 -9.40
N ASP A 316 9.92 -19.91 -9.03
CA ASP A 316 10.16 -21.10 -9.85
C ASP A 316 8.85 -21.87 -10.12
N TRP A 317 7.98 -21.97 -9.12
CA TRP A 317 6.67 -22.58 -9.27
C TRP A 317 5.80 -21.81 -10.27
N LEU A 318 5.67 -20.48 -10.12
CA LEU A 318 4.89 -19.66 -11.05
C LEU A 318 5.46 -19.70 -12.49
N LEU A 319 6.78 -19.68 -12.64
CA LEU A 319 7.44 -19.81 -13.94
C LEU A 319 7.17 -21.17 -14.56
N THR A 320 7.22 -22.25 -13.76
CA THR A 320 6.91 -23.60 -14.21
C THR A 320 5.48 -23.70 -14.72
N GLU A 321 4.51 -23.20 -13.96
CA GLU A 321 3.10 -23.20 -14.39
C GLU A 321 2.88 -22.36 -15.65
N ARG A 322 3.52 -21.19 -15.78
CA ARG A 322 3.47 -20.38 -17.00
C ARG A 322 4.05 -21.13 -18.21
N ASN A 323 5.19 -21.78 -18.03
CA ASN A 323 5.90 -22.44 -19.12
C ASN A 323 5.16 -23.70 -19.61
N LYS A 324 4.50 -24.46 -18.72
CA LYS A 324 3.65 -25.61 -19.10
C LYS A 324 2.59 -25.24 -20.15
N VAL A 325 2.01 -24.05 -20.01
CA VAL A 325 1.00 -23.54 -20.96
C VAL A 325 1.65 -23.16 -22.28
N ASN A 326 2.85 -22.58 -22.26
CA ASN A 326 3.60 -22.19 -23.47
C ASN A 326 4.18 -23.37 -24.26
N THR A 327 4.41 -24.53 -23.61
CA THR A 327 4.92 -25.76 -24.25
C THR A 327 3.81 -26.64 -24.83
N THR A 328 2.54 -26.35 -24.54
CA THR A 328 1.42 -27.01 -25.20
C THR A 328 1.26 -26.36 -26.58
N PRO A 329 1.39 -27.11 -27.69
CA PRO A 329 1.42 -26.49 -29.02
C PRO A 329 0.08 -25.82 -29.32
N LEU A 330 0.07 -24.50 -29.31
CA LEU A 330 -0.95 -23.71 -30.00
C LEU A 330 -0.70 -23.85 -31.50
N PRO A 331 -1.76 -23.95 -32.34
CA PRO A 331 -1.60 -24.09 -33.78
C PRO A 331 -0.74 -22.94 -34.32
N SER A 332 0.27 -23.34 -35.07
CA SER A 332 1.46 -22.61 -35.47
C SER A 332 1.17 -21.25 -36.07
N SER A 333 1.49 -20.18 -35.34
CA SER A 333 1.97 -18.93 -35.96
C SER A 333 2.71 -18.07 -34.92
N GLN A 334 4.04 -18.06 -35.09
CA GLN A 334 4.94 -16.92 -34.85
C GLN A 334 5.05 -16.34 -33.42
N LEU A 335 6.17 -16.60 -32.74
CA LEU A 335 7.29 -15.65 -32.62
C LEU A 335 8.33 -16.11 -31.59
N ALA A 336 9.59 -16.02 -32.00
CA ALA A 336 10.78 -16.26 -31.20
C ALA A 336 10.97 -15.16 -30.14
N PHE A 337 11.41 -15.54 -28.94
CA PHE A 337 12.02 -14.62 -27.98
C PHE A 337 13.33 -15.21 -27.45
N HIS A 338 14.40 -14.43 -27.58
CA HIS A 338 15.75 -14.75 -27.17
C HIS A 338 15.85 -15.02 -25.67
N ARG A 339 16.30 -16.22 -25.30
CA ARG A 339 16.95 -16.50 -24.01
C ARG A 339 18.37 -15.90 -24.04
N ARG A 340 18.67 -14.95 -23.15
CA ARG A 340 20.05 -14.76 -22.69
C ARG A 340 20.22 -15.52 -21.40
N SER A 341 20.93 -16.63 -21.48
CA SER A 341 21.51 -17.33 -20.34
C SER A 341 22.66 -16.45 -19.80
N LEU A 342 22.59 -16.05 -18.53
CA LEU A 342 23.74 -15.45 -17.85
C LEU A 342 24.66 -16.59 -17.40
N SER A 343 25.78 -16.74 -18.09
CA SER A 343 26.88 -17.62 -17.68
C SER A 343 27.55 -17.07 -16.42
N ALA A 344 27.81 -17.94 -15.46
CA ALA A 344 28.49 -17.66 -14.21
C ALA A 344 29.95 -17.18 -14.44
N GLY A 345 30.23 -15.92 -14.11
CA GLY A 345 31.59 -15.43 -13.91
C GLY A 345 32.06 -15.69 -12.48
N LYS A 346 33.34 -16.05 -12.31
CA LYS A 346 33.97 -16.28 -10.99
C LYS A 346 33.93 -15.01 -10.11
N PRO A 347 33.85 -15.14 -8.78
CA PRO A 347 33.75 -14.00 -7.86
C PRO A 347 35.08 -13.23 -7.77
N PRO A 348 35.07 -11.89 -7.61
CA PRO A 348 36.25 -11.15 -7.19
C PRO A 348 36.50 -11.40 -5.69
N GLN A 349 37.77 -11.61 -5.34
CA GLN A 349 38.22 -11.69 -3.95
C GLN A 349 38.11 -10.33 -3.25
N GLY A 350 37.86 -10.39 -1.94
CA GLY A 350 37.53 -9.26 -1.09
C GLY A 350 38.54 -8.11 -1.14
N GLY A 351 38.00 -6.91 -1.30
CA GLY A 351 38.67 -5.66 -1.02
C GLY A 351 37.65 -4.71 -0.37
N GLN A 352 38.00 -4.14 0.78
CA GLN A 352 37.23 -3.06 1.40
C GLN A 352 37.10 -1.90 0.41
N TRP A 353 35.87 -1.48 0.12
CA TRP A 353 35.62 -0.33 -0.73
C TRP A 353 36.10 0.94 -0.03
N ILE A 354 37.14 1.57 -0.58
CA ILE A 354 37.68 2.85 -0.08
C ILE A 354 36.68 3.97 -0.40
N ARG A 355 36.27 4.67 0.66
CA ARG A 355 35.34 5.80 0.64
C ARG A 355 35.86 6.97 -0.21
N ARG A 356 35.00 7.47 -1.10
CA ARG A 356 34.99 8.88 -1.47
C ARG A 356 33.57 9.41 -1.35
N ASN A 357 33.35 10.19 -0.30
CA ASN A 357 32.31 11.22 -0.12
C ASN A 357 31.03 11.00 -0.93
N SER A 358 30.01 10.45 -0.27
CA SER A 358 28.63 10.38 -0.72
C SER A 358 28.08 11.79 -1.01
N LEU A 359 28.31 12.25 -2.24
CA LEU A 359 27.74 13.46 -2.85
C LEU A 359 26.21 13.39 -3.04
N TRP A 360 25.55 12.37 -2.50
CA TRP A 360 24.15 12.07 -2.72
C TRP A 360 23.19 13.09 -2.07
N LEU A 361 23.65 13.87 -1.08
CA LEU A 361 22.80 14.86 -0.39
C LEU A 361 22.62 16.22 -1.11
N ILE A 362 23.34 16.51 -2.19
CA ILE A 362 23.34 17.89 -2.75
C ILE A 362 22.52 18.04 -4.04
N LYS A 363 22.18 16.97 -4.77
CA LYS A 363 21.70 17.12 -6.16
C LYS A 363 20.26 16.74 -6.47
N ARG A 364 19.38 16.49 -5.50
CA ARG A 364 17.94 16.38 -5.78
C ARG A 364 17.04 16.98 -4.70
N SER A 365 16.73 18.27 -4.85
CA SER A 365 15.37 18.82 -4.74
C SER A 365 15.36 20.29 -5.17
N PRO A 366 14.37 20.71 -5.98
CA PRO A 366 13.52 21.82 -5.60
C PRO A 366 12.28 21.24 -4.89
N PRO A 367 11.90 21.77 -3.72
CA PRO A 367 10.72 21.33 -2.99
C PRO A 367 9.43 21.93 -3.59
N SER A 368 8.63 21.11 -4.29
CA SER A 368 7.22 21.39 -4.63
C SER A 368 6.66 20.11 -5.27
N VAL A 369 5.64 19.41 -4.77
CA VAL A 369 4.32 19.82 -4.31
C VAL A 369 3.83 18.74 -3.31
N ILE A 370 2.92 19.10 -2.40
CA ILE A 370 2.32 18.29 -1.31
C ILE A 370 3.13 18.34 0.00
N GLY A 371 2.99 19.47 0.68
CA GLY A 371 3.59 19.73 2.01
C GLY A 371 3.37 21.15 2.55
N ALA A 372 2.66 22.02 1.81
CA ALA A 372 2.45 23.42 2.17
C ALA A 372 1.10 23.70 2.88
N ALA A 373 0.64 22.80 3.75
CA ALA A 373 -0.53 23.06 4.60
C ALA A 373 -0.21 23.09 6.12
N TYR A 374 0.99 22.71 6.54
CA TYR A 374 1.34 22.67 7.97
C TYR A 374 2.79 23.06 8.24
N ARG A 375 3.16 24.32 7.97
CA ARG A 375 4.25 24.99 8.68
C ARG A 375 3.86 26.42 9.01
N LYS A 376 4.08 26.80 10.26
CA LYS A 376 3.87 28.13 10.81
C LYS A 376 4.48 29.18 9.89
N ILE A 377 3.68 30.17 9.52
CA ILE A 377 4.13 31.38 8.83
C ILE A 377 5.13 32.10 9.75
N PRO A 378 6.39 32.33 9.32
CA PRO A 378 7.28 33.24 9.99
C PRO A 378 6.68 34.66 9.92
N ILE A 379 6.60 35.32 11.06
CA ILE A 379 6.23 36.73 11.16
C ILE A 379 7.36 37.54 10.51
N THR A 380 7.27 37.80 9.21
CA THR A 380 8.11 38.81 8.52
C THR A 380 7.53 39.33 7.19
N HIS A 381 6.32 38.92 6.78
CA HIS A 381 5.67 39.46 5.57
C HIS A 381 4.19 39.86 5.77
N LEU A 382 3.90 40.61 6.85
CA LEU A 382 2.53 41.08 7.16
C LEU A 382 2.29 42.58 6.92
N ASN A 383 3.10 43.25 6.09
CA ASN A 383 2.96 44.70 5.89
C ASN A 383 2.11 45.12 4.67
N ASN A 384 1.41 44.22 3.96
CA ASN A 384 0.69 44.57 2.73
C ASN A 384 -0.73 43.99 2.57
N MET A 385 -1.47 43.76 3.66
CA MET A 385 -2.88 43.33 3.60
C MET A 385 -3.81 44.34 4.27
N GLU A 386 -4.84 44.79 3.55
CA GLU A 386 -5.94 45.57 4.10
C GLU A 386 -7.18 44.68 4.29
N THR A 387 -7.77 44.74 5.48
CA THR A 387 -9.05 44.09 5.80
C THR A 387 -10.18 45.08 5.63
N VAL A 388 -11.16 44.75 4.77
CA VAL A 388 -12.40 45.51 4.62
C VAL A 388 -13.55 44.65 5.13
N ASN A 389 -14.30 45.16 6.12
CA ASN A 389 -15.52 44.53 6.61
C ASN A 389 -16.70 44.95 5.72
N VAL A 390 -17.34 43.98 5.07
CA VAL A 390 -18.59 44.21 4.36
C VAL A 390 -19.58 43.13 4.82
N GLY A 391 -20.58 43.53 5.62
CA GLY A 391 -21.77 42.71 5.89
C GLY A 391 -21.54 41.36 6.58
N GLY A 392 -20.68 41.29 7.59
CA GLY A 392 -20.54 40.10 8.46
C GLY A 392 -19.52 39.05 8.02
N ASP A 393 -19.01 39.13 6.80
CA ASP A 393 -17.94 38.26 6.29
C ASP A 393 -16.62 39.04 6.12
N SER A 394 -15.52 38.51 6.67
CA SER A 394 -14.18 39.07 6.48
C SER A 394 -13.58 38.56 5.17
N LYS A 395 -13.34 39.45 4.20
CA LYS A 395 -12.63 39.14 2.95
C LYS A 395 -11.21 39.71 3.00
N LEU A 396 -10.22 38.90 2.61
CA LEU A 396 -8.82 39.32 2.48
C LEU A 396 -8.54 39.74 1.04
N PHE A 397 -7.99 40.93 0.85
CA PHE A 397 -7.58 41.45 -0.45
C PHE A 397 -6.06 41.52 -0.55
N TYR A 398 -5.53 41.07 -1.70
CA TYR A 398 -4.20 41.51 -2.15
C TYR A 398 -4.36 42.80 -2.97
N LYS A 399 -3.38 43.70 -2.86
CA LYS A 399 -3.35 45.03 -3.51
C LYS A 399 -3.50 45.04 -5.05
N ASN A 400 -3.58 43.86 -5.69
CA ASN A 400 -3.73 43.68 -7.15
C ASN A 400 -4.98 42.88 -7.58
N GLY A 401 -6.05 42.85 -6.77
CA GLY A 401 -7.41 42.58 -7.27
C GLY A 401 -7.77 41.14 -7.71
N LYS A 402 -6.98 40.11 -7.38
CA LYS A 402 -7.37 38.70 -7.64
C LYS A 402 -7.98 38.04 -6.40
N ILE A 403 -9.17 37.47 -6.58
CA ILE A 403 -9.89 36.70 -5.56
C ILE A 403 -9.44 35.24 -5.63
N HIS A 404 -8.95 34.70 -4.51
CA HIS A 404 -8.77 33.26 -4.34
C HIS A 404 -9.47 32.79 -3.06
N GLY A 405 -10.73 32.37 -3.21
CA GLY A 405 -11.43 31.52 -2.25
C GLY A 405 -12.20 32.23 -1.12
N THR A 406 -13.35 31.66 -0.77
CA THR A 406 -14.16 31.99 0.40
C THR A 406 -13.92 30.89 1.44
N ILE A 407 -13.49 31.23 2.66
CA ILE A 407 -13.32 30.26 3.74
C ILE A 407 -14.48 30.44 4.72
N ASN A 408 -15.35 29.44 4.81
CA ASN A 408 -16.40 29.40 5.83
C ASN A 408 -15.82 28.84 7.14
N ARG A 409 -16.19 29.45 8.28
CA ARG A 409 -15.50 29.29 9.58
C ARG A 409 -15.85 28.00 10.35
N GLU A 410 -16.71 27.14 9.82
CA GLU A 410 -17.29 26.02 10.58
C GLU A 410 -16.66 24.63 10.34
N THR A 411 -15.74 24.46 9.38
CA THR A 411 -15.17 23.12 9.05
C THR A 411 -13.90 22.76 9.83
N LEU A 412 -13.57 23.49 10.92
CA LEU A 412 -12.32 23.32 11.66
C LEU A 412 -12.47 22.63 13.02
N PHE A 413 -13.43 21.74 13.18
CA PHE A 413 -13.46 20.81 14.32
C PHE A 413 -14.12 19.50 13.91
N LEU A 414 -13.31 18.48 13.64
CA LEU A 414 -13.41 17.10 14.15
C LEU A 414 -12.40 16.22 13.41
N VAL A 415 -11.61 15.50 14.22
CA VAL A 415 -10.50 14.59 13.87
C VAL A 415 -11.04 13.22 13.48
#